data_AF-C7ED56-F1
#
_entry.id   AF-C7ED56-F1
#
_cell.length_a   1.000
_cell.length_b   1.000
_cell.length_c   1.000
_cell.angle_alpha   90.00
_cell.angle_beta   90.00
_cell.angle_gamma   90.00
#
_symmetry.space_group_name_H-M   'P 1'
#
loop_
_entity.id
_entity.type
_entity.pdbx_description
1 polymer ?
#
loop_
_entity_poly.entity_id
_entity_poly.type
_entity_poly.pdbx_seq_one_letter_code
_entity_poly.pdbx_strand_id
1 'polypeptide(L)'
;LFLLSVAVMVNVIKGASINVQPVELGNAAGDFAILAKTGISTVPKPTVTGNIAVSPITSAAITGFSLIIDSSDTFATSTQVVGKVKASDYTDGSNLITAVGQMKDAYNDAAGRDTTATNGIDNLNLGGGEIGGTTLTSGVYTFDVDVLITNGDLTFDGEGNSDAVFIIQTSKNVKQAGSTSVILSGGAKAENIFWQVAQEVVVAAGSHME
;
A
#
# COMPACT_ATOMS: atom_id res chain seq x y z
N LEU A 1 -19.94 33.23 -51.56
CA LEU A 1 -20.42 32.08 -50.75
C LEU A 1 -19.19 31.29 -50.33
N PHE A 2 -18.84 31.42 -49.05
CA PHE A 2 -17.67 30.83 -48.39
C PHE A 2 -18.02 29.41 -47.94
N LEU A 3 -17.20 28.42 -48.30
CA LEU A 3 -17.08 27.17 -47.54
C LEU A 3 -15.60 26.76 -47.54
N LEU A 4 -14.87 27.21 -46.52
CA LEU A 4 -13.63 26.58 -46.08
C LEU A 4 -14.01 25.32 -45.30
N SER A 5 -13.60 24.15 -45.78
CA SER A 5 -13.69 22.92 -45.01
C SER A 5 -12.68 22.99 -43.85
N VAL A 6 -13.17 23.19 -42.63
CA VAL A 6 -12.38 22.91 -41.43
C VAL A 6 -12.42 21.40 -41.25
N ALA A 7 -11.32 20.73 -41.64
CA ALA A 7 -11.03 19.42 -41.08
C ALA A 7 -10.87 19.62 -39.57
N VAL A 8 -11.86 19.18 -38.79
CA VAL A 8 -11.69 19.02 -37.35
C VAL A 8 -10.71 17.88 -37.16
N MET A 9 -9.42 18.21 -37.07
CA MET A 9 -8.48 17.32 -36.39
C MET A 9 -8.92 17.30 -34.93
N VAL A 10 -9.63 16.24 -34.54
CA VAL A 10 -9.72 15.86 -33.14
C VAL A 10 -8.29 15.45 -32.77
N ASN A 11 -7.52 16.40 -32.25
CA ASN A 11 -6.34 16.05 -31.49
C ASN A 11 -6.88 15.33 -30.26
N VAL A 12 -6.87 14.00 -30.28
CA VAL A 12 -6.90 13.23 -29.05
C VAL A 12 -5.65 13.66 -28.32
N ILE A 13 -5.80 14.60 -27.38
CA ILE A 13 -4.80 14.79 -26.35
C ILE A 13 -4.83 13.44 -25.63
N LYS A 14 -3.96 12.52 -26.01
CA LYS A 14 -3.51 11.49 -25.07
C LYS A 14 -3.05 12.33 -23.88
N GLY A 15 -3.81 12.30 -22.79
CA GLY A 15 -3.46 13.02 -21.57
C GLY A 15 -1.98 12.77 -21.31
N ALA A 16 -1.24 13.84 -21.00
CA ALA A 16 0.17 13.69 -20.66
C ALA A 16 0.29 12.54 -19.65
N SER A 17 1.10 11.53 -19.97
CA SER A 17 1.34 10.43 -19.05
C SER A 17 1.88 11.01 -17.75
N ILE A 18 1.07 11.00 -16.70
CA ILE A 18 1.48 11.52 -15.40
C ILE A 18 2.49 10.51 -14.86
N ASN A 19 3.77 10.86 -14.88
CA ASN A 19 4.84 9.99 -14.40
C ASN A 19 4.91 10.08 -12.87
N VAL A 20 3.98 9.39 -12.20
CA VAL A 20 4.00 9.25 -10.74
C VAL A 20 5.20 8.39 -10.36
N GLN A 21 6.13 8.94 -9.59
CA GLN A 21 7.27 8.18 -9.09
C GLN A 21 6.83 7.20 -7.99
N PRO A 22 7.43 6.01 -7.87
CA PRO A 22 7.21 5.13 -6.73
C PRO A 22 7.50 5.81 -5.39
N VAL A 23 6.93 5.32 -4.30
CA VAL A 23 7.32 5.73 -2.93
C VAL A 23 8.53 4.91 -2.51
N GLU A 24 9.59 5.60 -2.12
CA GLU A 24 10.83 4.94 -1.70
C GLU A 24 10.70 4.43 -0.27
N LEU A 25 10.54 3.11 -0.11
CA LEU A 25 10.48 2.48 1.21
C LEU A 25 11.84 2.51 1.92
N GLY A 26 12.94 2.59 1.17
CA GLY A 26 14.29 2.41 1.67
C GLY A 26 14.62 0.95 1.99
N ASN A 27 15.89 0.59 1.83
CA ASN A 27 16.33 -0.81 1.91
C ASN A 27 16.00 -1.49 3.24
N ALA A 28 16.11 -0.79 4.38
CA ALA A 28 15.89 -1.41 5.68
C ALA A 28 14.40 -1.63 5.97
N ALA A 29 13.50 -0.74 5.54
CA ALA A 29 12.05 -0.99 5.69
C ALA A 29 11.56 -2.01 4.64
N GLY A 30 12.07 -1.94 3.40
CA GLY A 30 11.71 -2.84 2.31
C GLY A 30 12.07 -4.32 2.53
N ASP A 31 12.92 -4.63 3.52
CA ASP A 31 13.28 -6.00 3.91
C ASP A 31 12.19 -6.73 4.73
N PHE A 32 11.08 -6.06 5.08
CA PHE A 32 10.03 -6.57 5.96
C PHE A 32 8.67 -6.68 5.26
N ALA A 33 8.02 -7.82 5.44
CA ALA A 33 6.60 -8.00 5.09
C ALA A 33 5.69 -7.30 6.12
N ILE A 34 6.10 -7.26 7.40
CA ILE A 34 5.37 -6.53 8.45
C ILE A 34 6.38 -5.79 9.34
N LEU A 35 6.28 -4.47 9.41
CA LEU A 35 7.05 -3.63 10.32
C LEU A 35 6.08 -2.78 11.14
N ALA A 36 6.14 -2.89 12.47
CA ALA A 36 5.22 -2.19 13.37
C ALA A 36 5.93 -1.55 14.55
N LYS A 37 5.36 -0.48 15.10
CA LYS A 37 5.94 0.21 16.27
C LYS A 37 5.49 -0.33 17.62
N THR A 38 4.27 -0.85 17.68
CA THR A 38 3.52 -1.08 18.92
C THR A 38 3.09 -2.52 19.13
N GLY A 39 3.31 -3.41 18.15
CA GLY A 39 3.06 -4.84 18.30
C GLY A 39 2.57 -5.48 17.01
N ILE A 40 2.62 -6.81 16.98
CA ILE A 40 2.04 -7.65 15.94
C ILE A 40 1.34 -8.79 16.67
N SER A 41 0.05 -9.00 16.40
CA SER A 41 -0.72 -10.06 17.06
C SER A 41 -1.42 -10.91 16.03
N THR A 42 -1.68 -12.17 16.36
CA THR A 42 -2.40 -13.06 15.46
C THR A 42 -3.32 -14.04 16.17
N VAL A 43 -4.57 -14.10 15.70
CA VAL A 43 -5.60 -15.09 16.01
C VAL A 43 -6.58 -15.15 14.81
N PRO A 44 -6.81 -16.32 14.16
CA PRO A 44 -6.09 -17.59 14.29
C PRO A 44 -4.70 -17.55 13.63
N LYS A 45 -3.99 -18.69 13.59
CA LYS A 45 -2.62 -18.78 13.06
C LYS A 45 -2.54 -18.37 11.57
N PRO A 46 -1.70 -17.40 11.16
CA PRO A 46 -1.54 -17.02 9.77
C PRO A 46 -0.39 -17.80 9.12
N THR A 47 -0.16 -17.54 7.84
CA THR A 47 1.12 -17.80 7.18
C THR A 47 1.65 -16.46 6.67
N VAL A 48 2.84 -16.07 7.09
CA VAL A 48 3.52 -14.84 6.67
C VAL A 48 4.77 -15.25 5.88
N THR A 49 4.94 -14.70 4.69
CA THR A 49 6.17 -14.86 3.90
C THR A 49 6.94 -13.55 3.93
N GLY A 50 8.20 -13.61 4.36
CA GLY A 50 9.04 -12.44 4.60
C GLY A 50 9.30 -12.17 6.09
N ASN A 51 10.21 -11.23 6.36
CA ASN A 51 10.57 -10.89 7.73
C ASN A 51 9.47 -10.06 8.39
N ILE A 52 9.33 -10.19 9.71
CA ILE A 52 8.49 -9.30 10.51
C ILE A 52 9.31 -8.65 11.62
N ALA A 53 8.95 -7.42 12.01
CA ALA A 53 9.65 -6.73 13.09
C ALA A 53 8.79 -5.77 13.90
N VAL A 54 9.18 -5.59 15.15
CA VAL A 54 8.67 -4.53 16.02
C VAL A 54 9.80 -3.64 16.58
N SER A 55 9.60 -2.31 16.57
CA SER A 55 10.50 -1.35 17.20
C SER A 55 9.83 0.03 17.34
N PRO A 56 9.93 0.73 18.49
CA PRO A 56 10.84 0.48 19.61
C PRO A 56 10.31 -0.52 20.65
N ILE A 57 9.07 -1.00 20.51
CA ILE A 57 8.54 -1.99 21.45
C ILE A 57 9.29 -3.33 21.35
N THR A 58 9.29 -4.09 22.44
CA THR A 58 10.02 -5.36 22.55
C THR A 58 9.25 -6.54 21.95
N SER A 59 9.94 -7.66 21.81
CA SER A 59 9.43 -8.95 21.30
C SER A 59 8.20 -9.45 22.04
N ALA A 60 7.99 -9.05 23.30
CA ALA A 60 6.80 -9.37 24.08
C ALA A 60 5.49 -8.87 23.44
N ALA A 61 5.56 -7.86 22.57
CA ALA A 61 4.41 -7.36 21.81
C ALA A 61 4.13 -8.12 20.50
N ILE A 62 4.95 -9.14 20.19
CA ILE A 62 4.68 -10.10 19.11
C ILE A 62 3.95 -11.30 19.70
N THR A 63 2.63 -11.29 19.66
CA THR A 63 1.77 -12.24 20.37
C THR A 63 1.09 -13.23 19.41
N GLY A 64 0.88 -14.48 19.86
CA GLY A 64 0.25 -15.54 19.04
C GLY A 64 1.21 -16.28 18.08
N PHE A 65 2.46 -15.82 17.93
CA PHE A 65 3.43 -16.43 17.01
C PHE A 65 4.20 -17.62 17.56
N SER A 66 4.17 -17.89 18.88
CA SER A 66 4.97 -18.94 19.53
C SER A 66 6.46 -18.86 19.14
N LEU A 67 7.07 -17.70 19.41
CA LEU A 67 8.44 -17.40 19.00
C LEU A 67 9.47 -18.32 19.65
N ILE A 68 10.44 -18.77 18.86
CA ILE A 68 11.65 -19.48 19.33
C ILE A 68 12.85 -18.62 18.96
N ILE A 69 13.55 -18.12 19.98
CA ILE A 69 14.74 -17.29 19.76
C ILE A 69 15.87 -18.13 19.17
N ASP A 70 16.56 -17.58 18.17
CA ASP A 70 17.73 -18.24 17.59
C ASP A 70 18.92 -18.18 18.55
N SER A 71 19.86 -19.12 18.39
CA SER A 71 21.09 -19.20 19.19
C SER A 71 21.94 -17.92 19.17
N SER A 72 21.83 -17.10 18.12
CA SER A 72 22.51 -15.81 18.02
C SER A 72 21.85 -14.67 18.80
N ASP A 73 20.60 -14.85 19.26
CA ASP A 73 19.80 -13.80 19.90
C ASP A 73 19.55 -12.55 19.01
N THR A 74 19.78 -12.65 17.70
CA THR A 74 19.56 -11.55 16.74
C THR A 74 18.17 -11.57 16.07
N PHE A 75 17.49 -12.71 16.13
CA PHE A 75 16.13 -12.90 15.63
C PHE A 75 15.46 -14.10 16.33
N ALA A 76 14.16 -14.24 16.12
CA ALA A 76 13.39 -15.42 16.46
C ALA A 76 12.74 -16.03 15.21
N THR A 77 12.24 -17.25 15.35
CA THR A 77 11.51 -17.99 14.31
C THR A 77 10.11 -18.35 14.78
N SER A 78 9.23 -18.66 13.82
CA SER A 78 7.89 -19.18 14.06
C SER A 78 7.49 -20.08 12.90
N THR A 79 6.72 -21.14 13.15
CA THR A 79 6.14 -21.96 12.06
C THR A 79 5.15 -21.18 11.20
N GLN A 80 4.73 -19.99 11.65
CA GLN A 80 3.80 -19.10 10.96
C GLN A 80 4.53 -18.06 10.10
N VAL A 81 5.86 -18.00 10.13
CA VAL A 81 6.68 -17.00 9.43
C VAL A 81 7.76 -17.70 8.61
N VAL A 82 7.65 -17.63 7.29
CA VAL A 82 8.70 -18.00 6.34
C VAL A 82 9.66 -16.80 6.23
N GLY A 83 10.49 -16.62 7.26
CA GLY A 83 11.36 -15.46 7.43
C GLY A 83 11.90 -15.36 8.86
N LYS A 84 12.46 -14.20 9.20
CA LYS A 84 12.94 -13.89 10.55
C LYS A 84 11.97 -12.95 11.27
N VAL A 85 11.81 -13.18 12.58
CA VAL A 85 11.12 -12.27 13.49
C VAL A 85 12.18 -11.44 14.22
N LYS A 86 12.15 -10.11 14.09
CA LYS A 86 13.09 -9.21 14.78
C LYS A 86 12.37 -8.32 15.77
N ALA A 87 13.06 -7.89 16.82
CA ALA A 87 12.51 -6.99 17.82
C ALA A 87 13.59 -6.08 18.41
N SER A 88 13.19 -4.99 19.05
CA SER A 88 14.13 -3.98 19.58
C SER A 88 15.01 -4.47 20.73
N ASP A 89 14.58 -5.51 21.44
CA ASP A 89 15.25 -6.14 22.59
C ASP A 89 16.22 -7.28 22.22
N TYR A 90 16.31 -7.63 20.93
CA TYR A 90 17.31 -8.59 20.43
C TYR A 90 18.67 -7.93 20.26
N THR A 91 19.73 -8.73 20.15
CA THR A 91 21.13 -8.26 20.07
C THR A 91 21.36 -7.20 18.97
N ASP A 92 20.67 -7.28 17.83
CA ASP A 92 20.75 -6.30 16.73
C ASP A 92 19.51 -5.38 16.62
N GLY A 93 18.69 -5.31 17.67
CA GLY A 93 17.40 -4.62 17.66
C GLY A 93 17.49 -3.11 17.42
N SER A 94 18.63 -2.48 17.74
CA SER A 94 18.88 -1.05 17.49
C SER A 94 18.88 -0.70 16.00
N ASN A 95 19.26 -1.63 15.12
CA ASN A 95 19.25 -1.43 13.67
C ASN A 95 17.82 -1.23 13.12
N LEU A 96 16.78 -1.68 13.85
CA LEU A 96 15.38 -1.46 13.46
C LEU A 96 14.95 0.01 13.55
N ILE A 97 15.71 0.87 14.24
CA ILE A 97 15.45 2.33 14.26
C ILE A 97 15.54 2.90 12.84
N THR A 98 16.48 2.42 12.02
CA THR A 98 16.61 2.84 10.62
C THR A 98 15.41 2.41 9.78
N ALA A 99 14.95 1.16 9.93
CA ALA A 99 13.78 0.66 9.20
C ALA A 99 12.51 1.44 9.57
N VAL A 100 12.28 1.71 10.86
CA VAL A 100 11.13 2.51 11.33
C VAL A 100 11.25 3.98 10.89
N GLY A 101 12.46 4.53 10.84
CA GLY A 101 12.73 5.85 10.28
C GLY A 101 12.34 5.94 8.81
N GLN A 102 12.79 4.97 8.00
CA GLN A 102 12.47 4.88 6.58
C GLN A 102 10.96 4.66 6.33
N MET A 103 10.29 3.82 7.12
CA MET A 103 8.84 3.68 7.08
C MET A 103 8.11 5.01 7.31
N LYS A 104 8.57 5.81 8.29
CA LYS A 104 8.01 7.15 8.56
C LYS A 104 8.27 8.10 7.40
N ASP A 105 9.46 8.06 6.81
CA ASP A 105 9.83 8.94 5.68
C ASP A 105 9.00 8.57 4.43
N ALA A 106 8.84 7.29 4.13
CA ALA A 106 7.96 6.78 3.07
C ALA A 106 6.50 7.17 3.29
N TYR A 107 5.99 7.08 4.53
CA TYR A 107 4.64 7.55 4.87
C TYR A 107 4.48 9.05 4.56
N ASN A 108 5.45 9.88 4.96
CA ASN A 108 5.38 11.33 4.73
C ASN A 108 5.53 11.69 3.25
N ASP A 109 6.38 10.98 2.51
CA ASP A 109 6.51 11.13 1.05
C ASP A 109 5.18 10.79 0.38
N ALA A 110 4.62 9.62 0.67
CA ALA A 110 3.32 9.20 0.15
C ALA A 110 2.21 10.18 0.51
N ALA A 111 2.16 10.72 1.73
CA ALA A 111 1.17 11.71 2.17
C ALA A 111 1.36 13.10 1.53
N GLY A 112 2.57 13.41 1.08
CA GLY A 112 2.94 14.69 0.48
C GLY A 112 2.80 14.76 -1.05
N ARG A 113 2.37 13.67 -1.71
CA ARG A 113 2.18 13.66 -3.16
C ARG A 113 0.96 14.48 -3.56
N ASP A 114 1.11 15.28 -4.61
CA ASP A 114 0.00 16.05 -5.18
C ASP A 114 -1.02 15.14 -5.86
N THR A 115 -2.31 15.41 -5.67
CA THR A 115 -3.41 14.73 -6.36
C THR A 115 -3.24 14.86 -7.87
N THR A 116 -3.36 13.73 -8.58
CA THR A 116 -3.33 13.72 -10.04
C THR A 116 -4.70 13.98 -10.65
N ALA A 117 -4.74 14.39 -11.91
CA ALA A 117 -5.99 14.55 -12.66
C ALA A 117 -6.10 13.50 -13.77
N THR A 118 -7.24 12.81 -13.85
CA THR A 118 -7.57 11.88 -14.93
C THR A 118 -8.59 12.55 -15.85
N ASN A 119 -8.28 12.65 -17.14
CA ASN A 119 -9.14 13.33 -18.13
C ASN A 119 -9.56 14.77 -17.74
N GLY A 120 -8.69 15.48 -17.02
CA GLY A 120 -8.94 16.85 -16.56
C GLY A 120 -9.82 16.96 -15.32
N ILE A 121 -10.09 15.84 -14.63
CA ILE A 121 -10.81 15.80 -13.36
C ILE A 121 -9.83 15.31 -12.29
N ASP A 122 -9.69 16.08 -11.20
CA ASP A 122 -8.85 15.69 -10.08
C ASP A 122 -9.35 14.38 -9.46
N ASN A 123 -8.42 13.48 -9.14
CA ASN A 123 -8.67 12.23 -8.44
C ASN A 123 -8.94 12.47 -6.93
N LEU A 124 -9.73 13.49 -6.61
CA LEU A 124 -10.11 13.90 -5.27
C LEU A 124 -11.46 13.30 -4.89
N ASN A 125 -11.52 12.56 -3.78
CA ASN A 125 -12.75 11.96 -3.25
C ASN A 125 -13.54 11.16 -4.30
N LEU A 126 -12.84 10.41 -5.15
CA LEU A 126 -13.43 9.60 -6.20
C LEU A 126 -14.55 8.70 -5.63
N GLY A 127 -15.72 8.68 -6.28
CA GLY A 127 -16.87 7.89 -5.81
C GLY A 127 -17.39 8.28 -4.42
N GLY A 128 -17.01 9.46 -3.89
CA GLY A 128 -17.32 9.84 -2.51
C GLY A 128 -16.63 8.97 -1.46
N GLY A 129 -15.54 8.30 -1.83
CA GLY A 129 -14.80 7.35 -0.99
C GLY A 129 -15.04 5.89 -1.34
N GLU A 130 -16.14 5.54 -2.01
CA GLU A 130 -16.36 4.17 -2.49
C GLU A 130 -15.64 3.93 -3.82
N ILE A 131 -14.64 3.04 -3.81
CA ILE A 131 -13.87 2.63 -4.98
C ILE A 131 -14.03 1.14 -5.31
N GLY A 132 -14.77 0.37 -4.51
CA GLY A 132 -15.15 -1.00 -4.89
C GLY A 132 -16.00 -1.02 -6.16
N GLY A 133 -15.75 -2.00 -7.02
CA GLY A 133 -16.38 -2.12 -8.34
C GLY A 133 -15.81 -1.17 -9.40
N THR A 134 -14.72 -0.44 -9.09
CA THR A 134 -14.08 0.49 -10.03
C THR A 134 -12.75 -0.06 -10.58
N THR A 135 -12.27 0.55 -11.66
CA THR A 135 -10.94 0.33 -12.21
C THR A 135 -10.16 1.64 -12.12
N LEU A 136 -9.02 1.62 -11.43
CA LEU A 136 -8.12 2.75 -11.28
C LEU A 136 -6.90 2.57 -12.19
N THR A 137 -6.52 3.64 -12.87
CA THR A 137 -5.28 3.73 -13.66
C THR A 137 -4.18 4.37 -12.81
N SER A 138 -2.93 4.39 -13.30
CA SER A 138 -1.82 4.99 -12.54
C SER A 138 -2.10 6.44 -12.15
N GLY A 139 -1.83 6.81 -10.91
CA GLY A 139 -2.18 8.12 -10.38
C GLY A 139 -2.06 8.23 -8.87
N VAL A 140 -2.13 9.46 -8.38
CA VAL A 140 -2.33 9.80 -6.96
C VAL A 140 -3.80 10.17 -6.77
N TYR A 141 -4.47 9.42 -5.89
CA TYR A 141 -5.87 9.61 -5.50
C TYR A 141 -5.91 10.06 -4.04
N THR A 142 -6.62 11.16 -3.77
CA THR A 142 -6.61 11.79 -2.45
C THR A 142 -8.02 11.82 -1.86
N PHE A 143 -8.14 11.43 -0.60
CA PHE A 143 -9.41 11.36 0.12
C PHE A 143 -9.33 12.05 1.47
N ASP A 144 -10.33 12.88 1.79
CA ASP A 144 -10.57 13.38 3.15
C ASP A 144 -11.71 12.63 3.87
N VAL A 145 -12.19 11.56 3.23
CA VAL A 145 -13.22 10.61 3.69
C VAL A 145 -12.66 9.20 3.81
N ASP A 146 -13.44 8.28 4.38
CA ASP A 146 -13.12 6.85 4.35
C ASP A 146 -13.03 6.36 2.90
N VAL A 147 -12.02 5.56 2.60
CA VAL A 147 -11.92 4.79 1.37
C VAL A 147 -12.55 3.42 1.59
N LEU A 148 -13.55 3.10 0.80
CA LEU A 148 -14.39 1.92 0.94
C LEU A 148 -14.23 1.01 -0.30
N ILE A 149 -14.05 -0.27 -0.06
CA ILE A 149 -14.10 -1.34 -1.07
C ILE A 149 -15.24 -2.27 -0.66
N THR A 150 -16.47 -1.81 -0.87
CA THR A 150 -17.68 -2.51 -0.39
C THR A 150 -18.61 -2.92 -1.53
N ASN A 151 -18.53 -2.25 -2.69
CA ASN A 151 -19.40 -2.50 -3.84
C ASN A 151 -18.74 -3.35 -4.94
N GLY A 152 -18.03 -4.40 -4.53
CA GLY A 152 -17.34 -5.34 -5.42
C GLY A 152 -15.83 -5.16 -5.44
N ASP A 153 -15.18 -5.83 -6.39
CA ASP A 153 -13.72 -5.84 -6.50
C ASP A 153 -13.17 -4.52 -7.02
N LEU A 154 -12.01 -4.12 -6.50
CA LEU A 154 -11.25 -2.97 -6.99
C LEU A 154 -10.20 -3.49 -7.98
N THR A 155 -10.08 -2.87 -9.16
CA THR A 155 -9.01 -3.21 -10.11
C THR A 155 -8.02 -2.08 -10.25
N PHE A 156 -6.73 -2.37 -10.14
CA PHE A 156 -5.66 -1.50 -10.63
C PHE A 156 -5.23 -1.97 -12.02
N ASP A 157 -5.34 -1.09 -13.01
CA ASP A 157 -4.96 -1.37 -14.39
C ASP A 157 -3.74 -0.53 -14.77
N GLY A 158 -2.63 -1.20 -15.07
CA GLY A 158 -1.41 -0.57 -15.55
C GLY A 158 -1.48 -0.11 -17.01
N GLU A 159 -2.56 -0.43 -17.74
CA GLU A 159 -2.75 -0.09 -19.16
C GLU A 159 -1.59 -0.54 -20.08
N GLY A 160 -0.95 -1.65 -19.72
CA GLY A 160 0.23 -2.20 -20.39
C GLY A 160 1.57 -1.68 -19.87
N ASN A 161 1.58 -0.82 -18.84
CA ASN A 161 2.77 -0.29 -18.20
C ASN A 161 3.08 -1.04 -16.88
N SER A 162 4.20 -1.79 -16.86
CA SER A 162 4.67 -2.49 -15.66
C SER A 162 5.21 -1.59 -14.56
N ASP A 163 5.49 -0.34 -14.90
CA ASP A 163 6.03 0.69 -14.01
C ASP A 163 4.91 1.68 -13.60
N ALA A 164 3.64 1.32 -13.84
CA ALA A 164 2.48 2.08 -13.41
C ALA A 164 2.43 2.15 -11.87
N VAL A 165 2.36 3.38 -11.34
CA VAL A 165 2.33 3.66 -9.90
C VAL A 165 0.96 4.18 -9.47
N PHE A 166 0.48 3.68 -8.34
CA PHE A 166 -0.80 4.04 -7.75
C PHE A 166 -0.57 4.46 -6.30
N ILE A 167 -1.04 5.65 -5.93
CA ILE A 167 -0.94 6.14 -4.55
C ILE A 167 -2.32 6.53 -4.09
N ILE A 168 -2.84 5.83 -3.09
CA ILE A 168 -4.12 6.12 -2.46
C ILE A 168 -3.84 6.76 -1.10
N GLN A 169 -4.22 8.02 -0.95
CA GLN A 169 -4.04 8.79 0.28
C GLN A 169 -5.39 9.00 0.95
N THR A 170 -5.50 8.74 2.25
CA THR A 170 -6.66 9.17 3.03
C THR A 170 -6.28 9.72 4.40
N SER A 171 -6.94 10.81 4.79
CA SER A 171 -6.90 11.32 6.17
C SER A 171 -7.78 10.51 7.15
N LYS A 172 -8.52 9.52 6.64
CA LYS A 172 -9.42 8.64 7.39
C LYS A 172 -8.95 7.19 7.28
N ASN A 173 -9.88 6.25 7.11
CA ASN A 173 -9.65 4.82 7.10
C ASN A 173 -9.70 4.25 5.67
N VAL A 174 -9.10 3.07 5.49
CA VAL A 174 -9.41 2.18 4.37
C VAL A 174 -10.20 0.99 4.93
N LYS A 175 -11.37 0.70 4.36
CA LYS A 175 -12.23 -0.40 4.80
C LYS A 175 -12.61 -1.28 3.61
N GLN A 176 -12.08 -2.49 3.60
CA GLN A 176 -12.40 -3.51 2.62
C GLN A 176 -13.43 -4.48 3.20
N ALA A 177 -14.57 -4.62 2.52
CA ALA A 177 -15.61 -5.57 2.89
C ALA A 177 -15.14 -7.03 2.73
N GLY A 178 -15.82 -7.95 3.42
CA GLY A 178 -15.47 -9.37 3.33
C GLY A 178 -15.77 -9.92 1.95
N SER A 179 -14.95 -10.87 1.49
CA SER A 179 -15.10 -11.52 0.18
C SER A 179 -15.01 -10.58 -1.04
N THR A 180 -14.33 -9.43 -0.92
CA THR A 180 -13.92 -8.60 -2.06
C THR A 180 -12.42 -8.76 -2.33
N SER A 181 -12.00 -8.46 -3.55
CA SER A 181 -10.59 -8.55 -3.97
C SER A 181 -10.08 -7.23 -4.55
N VAL A 182 -8.81 -6.94 -4.30
CA VAL A 182 -8.02 -6.01 -5.12
C VAL A 182 -7.35 -6.82 -6.23
N ILE A 183 -7.57 -6.42 -7.48
CA ILE A 183 -7.15 -7.14 -8.68
C ILE A 183 -6.11 -6.31 -9.42
N LEU A 184 -5.01 -6.94 -9.82
CA LEU A 184 -3.97 -6.32 -10.64
C LEU A 184 -4.12 -6.75 -12.09
N SER A 185 -4.14 -5.77 -13.00
CA SER A 185 -4.30 -6.00 -14.44
C SER A 185 -3.43 -5.05 -15.26
N GLY A 186 -3.32 -5.29 -16.57
CA GLY A 186 -2.55 -4.44 -17.49
C GLY A 186 -1.09 -4.22 -17.09
N GLY A 187 -0.48 -5.17 -16.38
CA GLY A 187 0.92 -5.07 -15.93
C GLY A 187 1.11 -4.37 -14.57
N ALA A 188 0.05 -3.91 -13.90
CA ALA A 188 0.14 -3.41 -12.53
C ALA A 188 0.78 -4.44 -11.59
N LYS A 189 1.55 -3.97 -10.62
CA LYS A 189 2.25 -4.79 -9.62
C LYS A 189 2.01 -4.23 -8.23
N ALA A 190 1.87 -5.12 -7.24
CA ALA A 190 1.70 -4.72 -5.84
C ALA A 190 2.84 -3.82 -5.33
N GLU A 191 4.08 -4.08 -5.76
CA GLU A 191 5.26 -3.26 -5.39
C GLU A 191 5.16 -1.78 -5.82
N ASN A 192 4.22 -1.43 -6.71
CA ASN A 192 3.98 -0.08 -7.20
C ASN A 192 2.64 0.52 -6.70
N ILE A 193 1.97 -0.13 -5.74
CA ILE A 193 0.71 0.34 -5.14
C ILE A 193 0.98 0.75 -3.70
N PHE A 194 0.66 1.99 -3.37
CA PHE A 194 0.94 2.57 -2.06
C PHE A 194 -0.33 3.09 -1.42
N TRP A 195 -0.66 2.56 -0.24
CA TRP A 195 -1.77 2.99 0.58
C TRP A 195 -1.27 3.84 1.74
N GLN A 196 -1.44 5.15 1.67
CA GLN A 196 -1.18 6.06 2.78
C GLN A 196 -2.49 6.32 3.54
N VAL A 197 -2.55 5.87 4.79
CA VAL A 197 -3.78 5.90 5.60
C VAL A 197 -3.48 6.53 6.95
N ALA A 198 -4.14 7.64 7.29
CA ALA A 198 -3.86 8.35 8.53
C ALA A 198 -4.54 7.74 9.77
N GLN A 199 -5.60 6.95 9.57
CA GLN A 199 -6.28 6.20 10.62
C GLN A 199 -6.04 4.70 10.44
N GLU A 200 -7.09 3.90 10.26
CA GLU A 200 -7.00 2.43 10.26
C GLU A 200 -7.19 1.83 8.87
N VAL A 201 -6.53 0.68 8.64
CA VAL A 201 -6.81 -0.21 7.52
C VAL A 201 -7.53 -1.44 8.07
N VAL A 202 -8.74 -1.70 7.57
CA VAL A 202 -9.55 -2.85 7.97
C VAL A 202 -9.79 -3.72 6.73
N VAL A 203 -9.20 -4.91 6.74
CA VAL A 203 -9.36 -5.94 5.70
C VAL A 203 -10.22 -7.06 6.29
N ALA A 204 -11.49 -7.13 5.88
CA ALA A 204 -12.44 -8.06 6.47
C ALA A 204 -12.22 -9.51 6.01
N ALA A 205 -12.81 -10.47 6.74
CA ALA A 205 -12.62 -11.89 6.50
C ALA A 205 -12.93 -12.31 5.06
N GLY A 206 -12.05 -13.14 4.49
CA GLY A 206 -12.19 -13.69 3.14
C GLY A 206 -11.91 -12.70 2.01
N SER A 207 -11.47 -11.47 2.32
CA SER A 207 -11.03 -10.50 1.31
C SER A 207 -9.55 -10.67 0.93
N HIS A 208 -9.16 -10.06 -0.18
CA HIS A 208 -7.78 -10.07 -0.72
C HIS A 208 -7.33 -8.64 -1.03
N MET A 209 -6.18 -8.23 -0.50
CA MET A 209 -5.58 -6.89 -0.67
C MET A 209 -4.25 -7.01 -1.41
N GLU A 210 -3.93 -6.01 -2.22
CA GLU A 210 -2.65 -5.85 -2.95
C GLU A 210 -2.00 -4.50 -2.62
#